data_AF-A0A4Q9Q4G5-F1
#
_entry.id   AF-A0A4Q9Q4G5-F1
#
_cell.length_a   1.000
_cell.length_b   1.000
_cell.length_c   1.000
_cell.angle_alpha   90.00
_cell.angle_beta   90.00
_cell.angle_gamma   90.00
#
_symmetry.space_group_name_H-M   'P 1'
#
loop_
_entity.id
_entity.type
_entity.pdbx_description
1 polymer ?
#
loop_
_entity_poly.entity_id
_entity_poly.type
_entity_poly.pdbx_seq_one_letter_code
_entity_poly.pdbx_strand_id
1 'polypeptide(L)'
;MSILLCHALVKIQNDRDLPLILPFPQDGTRTLGDMVAFAACILEFPVAYVPSGDGSDPFLAGIPLDVYECVLVQPVLGLPKHTMLKFSCPQTITAEVSQLRPDVLGERLRARFAERLERAGFRGTLLLRHTVETMDRVAL
;
A
#
# COMPACT_ATOMS: atom_id res chain seq x y z
N MET A 1 16.13 2.69 15.81
CA MET A 1 15.89 4.07 15.32
C MET A 1 14.42 4.18 14.85
N SER A 2 13.45 4.07 15.77
CA SER A 2 12.02 3.91 15.41
C SER A 2 11.05 4.70 16.30
N ILE A 3 11.56 5.64 17.12
CA ILE A 3 10.76 6.38 18.11
C ILE A 3 10.31 7.75 17.56
N LEU A 4 11.02 8.30 16.57
CA LEU A 4 10.72 9.62 16.00
C LEU A 4 9.48 9.67 15.09
N LEU A 5 9.03 8.55 14.51
CA LEU A 5 7.84 8.54 13.65
C LEU A 5 6.52 8.60 14.46
N CYS A 6 6.50 8.08 15.69
CA CYS A 6 5.29 8.05 16.50
C CYS A 6 4.85 9.44 16.99
N HIS A 7 5.78 10.38 17.16
CA HIS A 7 5.42 11.72 17.68
C HIS A 7 4.71 12.61 16.64
N ALA A 8 4.86 12.32 15.34
CA ALA A 8 4.19 13.06 14.28
C ALA A 8 2.74 12.63 14.06
N LEU A 9 2.42 11.35 14.29
CA LEU A 9 1.09 10.80 14.00
C LEU A 9 0.04 11.09 15.08
N VAL A 10 0.46 11.42 16.31
CA VAL A 10 -0.47 11.66 17.44
C VAL A 10 -1.16 13.03 17.39
N LYS A 11 -0.75 13.95 16.51
CA LYS A 11 -1.39 15.27 16.35
C LYS A 11 -2.39 15.35 15.19
N ILE A 12 -2.73 14.25 14.53
CA ILE A 12 -3.80 14.22 13.53
C ILE A 12 -5.15 14.10 14.25
N GLN A 13 -5.50 15.15 14.98
CA GLN A 13 -6.85 15.32 15.52
C GLN A 13 -7.28 16.77 15.21
N ASN A 14 -8.25 16.88 14.29
CA ASN A 14 -9.02 18.07 13.94
C ASN A 14 -8.23 19.29 13.47
N ASP A 15 -8.09 19.47 12.14
CA ASP A 15 -8.75 20.59 11.45
C ASP A 15 -8.56 20.48 9.92
N ARG A 16 -9.66 20.71 9.19
CA ARG A 16 -9.78 20.98 7.73
C ARG A 16 -8.55 20.69 6.85
N ASP A 17 -8.55 19.47 6.31
CA ASP A 17 -7.85 18.89 5.15
C ASP A 17 -6.90 19.81 4.34
N LEU A 18 -5.77 20.19 4.94
CA LEU A 18 -4.57 20.47 4.17
C LEU A 18 -3.73 19.20 4.14
N PRO A 19 -3.24 18.75 2.96
CA PRO A 19 -2.36 17.59 2.91
C PRO A 19 -1.16 17.86 3.82
N LEU A 20 -0.75 16.85 4.58
CA LEU A 20 0.47 16.92 5.38
C LEU A 20 1.65 17.02 4.40
N ILE A 21 2.15 18.23 4.18
CA ILE A 21 3.35 18.46 3.37
C ILE A 21 4.56 18.14 4.26
N LEU A 22 5.28 17.07 3.92
CA LEU A 22 6.54 16.72 4.57
C LEU A 22 7.69 17.34 3.74
N PRO A 23 8.26 18.49 4.16
CA PRO A 23 9.39 19.07 3.45
C PRO A 23 10.61 18.17 3.66
N PHE A 24 11.08 17.59 2.57
CA PHE A 24 12.36 16.88 2.56
C PHE A 24 13.49 17.90 2.45
N PRO A 25 14.59 17.75 3.22
CA PRO A 25 15.79 18.57 3.02
C PRO A 25 16.22 18.49 1.55
N GLN A 26 16.39 19.63 0.89
CA GLN A 26 16.80 19.69 -0.52
C GLN A 26 18.30 19.39 -0.66
N ASP A 27 18.68 18.17 -0.31
CA ASP A 27 19.97 17.62 -0.65
C ASP A 27 19.74 16.95 -2.01
N GLY A 28 20.27 17.52 -3.09
CA GLY A 28 20.09 17.08 -4.49
C GLY A 28 20.63 15.67 -4.82
N THR A 29 20.72 14.82 -3.81
CA THR A 29 21.24 13.46 -3.81
C THR A 29 20.13 12.39 -3.78
N ARG A 30 18.88 12.74 -3.49
CA ARG A 30 17.78 11.76 -3.42
C ARG A 30 17.22 11.43 -4.80
N THR A 31 17.13 10.15 -5.09
CA THR A 31 16.55 9.63 -6.32
C THR A 31 15.03 9.58 -6.24
N LEU A 32 14.34 9.49 -7.38
CA LEU A 32 12.91 9.21 -7.41
C LEU A 32 12.57 7.89 -6.68
N GLY A 33 13.48 6.90 -6.75
CA GLY A 33 13.32 5.64 -6.03
C GLY A 33 13.30 5.79 -4.52
N ASP A 34 14.11 6.69 -3.97
CA ASP A 34 14.10 6.97 -2.52
C ASP A 34 12.77 7.57 -2.08
N MET A 35 12.20 8.45 -2.90
CA MET A 35 10.89 9.07 -2.61
C MET A 35 9.75 8.05 -2.72
N VAL A 36 9.77 7.19 -3.73
CA VAL A 36 8.78 6.11 -3.91
C VAL A 36 8.86 5.10 -2.77
N ALA A 37 10.06 4.66 -2.39
CA ALA A 37 10.27 3.74 -1.27
C ALA A 37 9.82 4.37 0.06
N PHE A 38 10.07 5.66 0.25
CA PHE A 38 9.60 6.38 1.43
C PHE A 38 8.07 6.49 1.47
N ALA A 39 7.44 6.87 0.35
CA ALA A 39 5.98 6.94 0.26
C ALA A 39 5.34 5.57 0.55
N ALA A 40 5.92 4.49 0.01
CA ALA A 40 5.48 3.14 0.29
C ALA A 40 5.64 2.76 1.76
N CYS A 41 6.71 3.19 2.43
CA CYS A 41 6.86 3.00 3.87
C CYS A 41 5.77 3.72 4.67
N ILE A 42 5.45 4.99 4.33
CA ILE A 42 4.42 5.78 5.03
C ILE A 42 3.02 5.20 4.81
N LEU A 43 2.69 4.90 3.55
CA LEU A 43 1.40 4.35 3.16
C LEU A 43 1.30 2.85 3.44
N GLU A 44 2.40 2.26 3.89
CA GLU A 44 2.55 0.85 4.21
C GLU A 44 2.25 -0.09 3.04
N PHE A 45 2.54 0.37 1.83
CA PHE A 45 2.48 -0.48 0.66
C PHE A 45 3.59 -1.53 0.76
N PRO A 46 3.24 -2.83 0.63
CA PRO A 46 4.24 -3.89 0.72
C PRO A 46 5.16 -3.95 -0.50
N VAL A 47 4.73 -3.34 -1.62
CA VAL A 47 5.46 -3.29 -2.89
C VAL A 47 5.34 -1.90 -3.46
N ALA A 48 6.44 -1.38 -3.99
CA ALA A 48 6.49 -0.12 -4.71
C ALA A 48 7.41 -0.26 -5.91
N TYR A 49 7.06 0.40 -7.00
CA TYR A 49 7.78 0.34 -8.25
C TYR A 49 8.06 1.74 -8.77
N VAL A 50 9.23 1.91 -9.38
CA VAL A 50 9.69 3.18 -9.93
C VAL A 50 9.65 3.05 -11.45
N PRO A 51 8.97 3.96 -12.17
CA PRO A 51 9.04 3.99 -13.63
C PRO A 51 10.51 4.10 -14.07
N SER A 52 10.94 3.18 -14.94
CA SER A 52 12.33 3.12 -15.41
C SER A 52 12.63 4.08 -16.58
N GLY A 53 11.62 4.82 -17.07
CA GLY A 53 11.71 5.73 -18.21
C GLY A 53 11.23 7.14 -17.88
N ASP A 54 11.41 8.05 -18.85
CA ASP A 54 11.01 9.46 -18.82
C ASP A 54 9.49 9.69 -18.91
N GLY A 55 8.69 8.63 -18.77
CA GLY A 55 7.23 8.66 -18.84
C GLY A 55 6.66 8.50 -20.25
N SER A 56 7.48 8.21 -21.26
CA SER A 56 6.99 8.00 -22.63
C SER A 56 6.47 6.57 -22.90
N ASP A 57 7.00 5.55 -22.21
CA ASP A 57 6.51 4.18 -22.32
C ASP A 57 5.32 3.94 -21.37
N PRO A 58 4.29 3.17 -21.81
CA PRO A 58 3.14 2.86 -20.97
C PRO A 58 3.55 1.88 -19.87
N PHE A 59 4.01 2.45 -18.75
CA PHE A 59 4.50 1.73 -17.58
C PHE A 59 3.46 0.71 -17.10
N LEU A 60 3.88 -0.57 -17.04
CA LEU A 60 3.07 -1.74 -16.66
C LEU A 60 1.89 -2.09 -17.59
N ALA A 61 1.76 -1.45 -18.76
CA ALA A 61 0.70 -1.80 -19.72
C ALA A 61 0.92 -3.18 -20.35
N GLY A 62 -0.17 -3.95 -20.47
CA GLY A 62 -0.14 -5.30 -21.03
C GLY A 62 0.57 -6.35 -20.16
N ILE A 63 1.02 -5.97 -18.95
CA ILE A 63 1.65 -6.89 -18.01
C ILE A 63 0.59 -7.46 -17.05
N PRO A 64 0.58 -8.77 -16.77
CA PRO A 64 -0.29 -9.33 -15.75
C PRO A 64 0.14 -8.86 -14.35
N LEU A 65 -0.81 -8.30 -13.60
CA LEU A 65 -0.62 -7.78 -12.26
C LEU A 65 -1.44 -8.61 -11.27
N ASP A 66 -0.80 -9.03 -10.17
CA ASP A 66 -1.48 -9.50 -8.98
C ASP A 66 -2.06 -8.27 -8.24
N VAL A 67 -3.38 -8.14 -8.23
CA VAL A 67 -4.12 -7.06 -7.55
C VAL A 67 -4.61 -7.57 -6.20
N TYR A 68 -4.30 -6.84 -5.15
CA TYR A 68 -4.69 -7.17 -3.78
C TYR A 68 -5.62 -6.11 -3.22
N GLU A 69 -6.74 -6.54 -2.64
CA GLU A 69 -7.67 -5.69 -1.91
C GLU A 69 -7.85 -6.18 -0.47
N CYS A 70 -7.54 -5.32 0.49
CA CYS A 70 -7.80 -5.52 1.91
C CYS A 70 -9.12 -4.83 2.26
N VAL A 71 -10.17 -5.61 2.51
CA VAL A 71 -11.54 -5.12 2.71
C VAL A 71 -12.00 -5.41 4.14
N LEU A 72 -12.38 -4.36 4.86
CA LEU A 72 -13.01 -4.48 6.17
C LEU A 72 -14.51 -4.75 6.00
N VAL A 73 -15.00 -5.78 6.69
CA VAL A 73 -16.40 -6.17 6.70
C VAL A 73 -16.90 -6.19 8.14
N GLN A 74 -17.95 -5.43 8.44
CA GLN A 74 -18.57 -5.43 9.76
C GLN A 74 -20.01 -5.95 9.67
N PRO A 75 -20.28 -7.20 10.07
CA PRO A 75 -21.59 -7.84 9.87
C PRO A 75 -22.72 -7.17 10.65
N VAL A 76 -22.41 -6.61 11.82
CA VAL A 76 -23.41 -6.25 12.84
C VAL A 76 -24.11 -4.92 12.57
N LEU A 77 -23.51 -4.04 11.75
CA LEU A 77 -24.02 -2.68 11.55
C LEU A 77 -24.61 -2.44 10.15
N GLY A 78 -24.66 -3.45 9.27
CA GLY A 78 -25.05 -3.27 7.87
C GLY A 78 -24.18 -2.24 7.13
N LEU A 79 -22.99 -1.94 7.67
CA LEU A 79 -22.09 -0.94 7.12
C LEU A 79 -21.54 -1.43 5.77
N PRO A 80 -21.36 -0.51 4.81
CA PRO A 80 -20.76 -0.85 3.54
C PRO A 80 -19.34 -1.40 3.75
N LYS A 81 -18.97 -2.36 2.89
CA LYS A 81 -17.61 -2.91 2.84
C LYS A 81 -16.64 -1.75 2.59
N HIS A 82 -15.59 -1.65 3.39
CA HIS A 82 -14.61 -0.58 3.27
C HIS A 82 -13.27 -1.14 2.78
N THR A 83 -12.79 -0.66 1.64
CA THR A 83 -11.45 -1.01 1.13
C THR A 83 -10.41 -0.16 1.83
N MET A 84 -9.61 -0.80 2.70
CA MET A 84 -8.57 -0.15 3.47
C MET A 84 -7.27 0.04 2.67
N LEU A 85 -6.94 -0.94 1.83
CA LEU A 85 -5.75 -0.92 0.99
C LEU A 85 -6.05 -1.66 -0.31
N LYS A 86 -5.70 -1.04 -1.43
CA LYS A 86 -5.70 -1.68 -2.75
C LYS A 86 -4.38 -1.36 -3.44
N PHE A 87 -3.70 -2.39 -3.92
CA PHE A 87 -2.45 -2.23 -4.66
C PHE A 87 -2.28 -3.36 -5.68
N SER A 88 -1.33 -3.18 -6.59
CA SER A 88 -0.99 -4.19 -7.60
C SER A 88 0.51 -4.49 -7.59
N CYS A 89 0.88 -5.68 -8.06
CA CYS A 89 2.28 -6.09 -8.21
C CYS A 89 2.43 -6.88 -9.53
N PRO A 90 3.41 -6.57 -10.38
CA PRO A 90 3.66 -7.34 -11.60
C PRO A 90 4.03 -8.79 -11.28
N GLN A 91 3.43 -9.75 -12.00
CA GLN A 91 3.69 -11.17 -11.79
C GLN A 91 5.15 -11.58 -12.08
N THR A 92 5.84 -10.80 -12.92
CA THR A 92 7.27 -10.98 -13.17
C THR A 92 8.09 -10.84 -11.89
N ILE A 93 7.72 -9.93 -10.99
CA ILE A 93 8.41 -9.72 -9.72
C ILE A 93 8.02 -10.79 -8.69
N THR A 94 6.76 -11.24 -8.68
CA THR A 94 6.34 -12.33 -7.76
C THR A 94 7.00 -13.66 -8.08
N ALA A 95 7.44 -13.88 -9.33
CA ALA A 95 8.26 -15.03 -9.72
C ALA A 95 9.70 -14.97 -9.16
N GLU A 96 10.27 -13.77 -9.06
CA GLU A 96 11.67 -13.57 -8.60
C GLU A 96 11.76 -13.43 -7.07
N VAL A 97 10.76 -12.80 -6.44
CA VAL A 97 10.74 -12.51 -5.01
C VAL A 97 9.71 -13.38 -4.31
N SER A 98 10.18 -14.48 -3.71
CA SER A 98 9.33 -15.48 -3.03
C SER A 98 8.41 -14.89 -1.95
N GLN A 99 8.80 -13.78 -1.32
CA GLN A 99 8.01 -13.06 -0.33
C GLN A 99 6.77 -12.35 -0.89
N LEU A 100 6.73 -12.13 -2.22
CA LEU A 100 5.63 -11.47 -2.92
C LEU A 100 4.66 -12.47 -3.56
N ARG A 101 4.93 -13.77 -3.44
CA ARG A 101 3.98 -14.80 -3.85
C ARG A 101 2.62 -14.57 -3.18
N PRO A 102 1.50 -14.72 -3.91
CA PRO A 102 0.17 -14.39 -3.38
C PRO A 102 -0.16 -15.01 -2.02
N ASP A 103 0.18 -16.29 -1.83
CA ASP A 103 -0.06 -16.98 -0.56
C ASP A 103 0.73 -16.35 0.60
N VAL A 104 2.03 -16.07 0.37
CA VAL A 104 2.94 -15.55 1.40
C VAL A 104 2.61 -14.09 1.71
N LEU A 105 2.41 -13.28 0.67
CA LEU A 105 2.06 -11.87 0.83
C LEU A 105 0.69 -11.73 1.50
N GLY A 106 -0.26 -12.59 1.13
CA GLY A 106 -1.59 -12.58 1.73
C GLY A 106 -1.58 -12.89 3.23
N GLU A 107 -0.83 -13.91 3.66
CA GLU A 107 -0.67 -14.20 5.08
C GLU A 107 0.03 -13.05 5.84
N ARG A 108 1.05 -12.43 5.24
CA ARG A 108 1.72 -11.26 5.84
C ARG A 108 0.78 -10.08 6.02
N LEU A 109 -0.08 -9.80 5.02
CA LEU A 109 -1.07 -8.73 5.10
C LEU A 109 -2.10 -9.02 6.18
N ARG A 110 -2.62 -10.26 6.24
CA ARG A 110 -3.56 -10.68 7.29
C ARG A 110 -2.96 -10.51 8.68
N ALA A 111 -1.76 -11.04 8.92
CA ALA A 111 -1.08 -10.94 10.20
C ALA A 111 -0.83 -9.47 10.60
N ARG A 112 -0.34 -8.66 9.66
CA ARG A 112 -0.05 -7.23 9.90
C ARG A 112 -1.29 -6.44 10.30
N PHE A 113 -2.40 -6.65 9.60
CA PHE A 113 -3.62 -5.90 9.88
C PHE A 113 -4.42 -6.48 11.04
N ALA A 114 -4.33 -7.77 11.33
CA ALA A 114 -4.98 -8.39 12.48
C ALA A 114 -4.60 -7.70 13.79
N GLU A 115 -3.29 -7.53 14.04
CA GLU A 115 -2.79 -6.87 15.27
C GLU A 115 -3.35 -5.44 15.42
N ARG A 116 -3.45 -4.70 14.30
CA ARG A 116 -3.92 -3.31 14.30
C ARG A 116 -5.41 -3.20 14.51
N LEU A 117 -6.18 -4.06 13.85
CA LEU A 117 -7.63 -4.11 14.00
C LEU A 117 -8.01 -4.51 15.42
N GLU A 118 -7.28 -5.46 16.02
CA GLU A 118 -7.44 -5.84 17.42
C GLU A 118 -7.17 -4.64 18.34
N ARG A 119 -6.03 -3.97 18.17
CA ARG A 119 -5.67 -2.76 18.95
C ARG A 119 -6.66 -1.61 18.77
N ALA A 120 -7.26 -1.47 17.60
CA ALA A 120 -8.29 -0.48 17.30
C ALA A 120 -9.68 -0.87 17.83
N GLY A 121 -9.85 -2.07 18.39
CA GLY A 121 -11.14 -2.58 18.87
C GLY A 121 -12.13 -2.90 17.76
N PHE A 122 -11.66 -3.12 16.53
CA PHE A 122 -12.51 -3.46 15.40
C PHE A 122 -13.06 -4.89 15.55
N ARG A 123 -14.38 -5.03 15.57
CA ARG A 123 -15.08 -6.32 15.77
C ARG A 123 -15.54 -7.00 14.48
N GLY A 124 -15.11 -6.48 13.33
CA GLY A 124 -15.41 -7.07 12.02
C GLY A 124 -14.32 -8.06 11.58
N THR A 125 -14.32 -8.36 10.28
CA THR A 125 -13.35 -9.27 9.65
C THR A 125 -12.63 -8.55 8.53
N LEU A 126 -11.34 -8.86 8.38
CA LEU A 126 -10.55 -8.48 7.22
C LEU A 126 -10.68 -9.56 6.14
N LEU A 127 -11.19 -9.18 4.98
CA LEU A 127 -11.18 -10.02 3.77
C LEU A 127 -10.05 -9.56 2.87
N LEU A 128 -9.15 -10.47 2.54
CA LEU A 128 -8.15 -10.26 1.50
C LEU A 128 -8.66 -10.87 0.20
N ARG A 129 -8.73 -10.06 -0.86
CA ARG A 129 -9.01 -10.51 -2.22
C ARG A 129 -7.75 -10.39 -3.05
N HIS A 130 -7.52 -11.40 -3.88
CA HIS A 130 -6.44 -11.43 -4.86
C HIS A 130 -7.08 -11.74 -6.21
N THR A 131 -6.76 -10.92 -7.20
CA THR A 131 -7.15 -11.08 -8.60
C THR A 131 -5.93 -10.90 -9.49
N VAL A 132 -5.96 -11.46 -10.69
CA VAL A 132 -4.96 -11.19 -11.72
C VAL A 132 -5.62 -10.32 -12.77
N GLU A 133 -5.05 -9.14 -13.01
CA GLU A 133 -5.57 -8.16 -13.95
C GLU A 133 -4.47 -7.75 -14.94
N THR A 134 -4.83 -7.70 -16.22
CA THR A 134 -3.97 -7.13 -17.27
C THR A 134 -4.68 -5.90 -17.78
N MET A 135 -4.02 -4.74 -17.67
CA MET A 135 -4.61 -3.45 -18.04
C MET A 135 -3.87 -2.86 -19.24
N ASP A 136 -4.63 -2.27 -20.17
CA ASP A 136 -4.06 -1.56 -21.32
C ASP A 136 -3.28 -0.30 -20.90
N ARG A 137 -3.63 0.27 -19.74
CA ARG A 137 -2.92 1.36 -19.06
C ARG A 137 -3.12 1.21 -17.55
N VAL A 138 -2.04 1.38 -16.77
CA VAL A 138 -2.12 1.41 -15.31
C VAL A 138 -2.37 2.84 -14.86
N ALA A 139 -3.44 3.05 -14.09
CA ALA A 139 -3.60 4.30 -13.35
C ALA A 139 -2.72 4.23 -12.10
N LEU A 140 -1.69 5.09 -12.04
CA LEU A 140 -0.84 5.31 -10.88
C LEU A 140 -1.54 6.21 -9.85
#